data_AF-A0A9Q3P334-F1
#
_entry.id   AF-A0A9Q3P334-F1
#
_cell.length_a   1.000
_cell.length_b   1.000
_cell.length_c   1.000
_cell.angle_alpha   90.00
_cell.angle_beta   90.00
_cell.angle_gamma   90.00
#
_symmetry.space_group_name_H-M   'P 1'
#
loop_
_entity.id
_entity.type
_entity.pdbx_description
1 polymer ?
#
loop_
_entity_poly.entity_id
_entity_poly.type
_entity_poly.pdbx_seq_one_letter_code
_entity_poly.pdbx_strand_id
1 'polypeptide(L)' 'MLNAERPYPPLLRRPAYPASPGAREAVEIHLNELIKLGLLRKVGNNEEVEVTNPVIITWHNDKSRMVGDFRALNT' A
#
# COMPACT_ATOMS: atom_id res chain seq x y z
N MET A 1 -15.80 -6.53 4.73
CA MET A 1 -16.56 -5.27 4.86
C MET A 1 -15.61 -4.23 5.41
N LEU A 2 -15.65 -3.01 4.89
CA LEU A 2 -14.96 -1.87 5.48
C LEU A 2 -15.88 -1.30 6.57
N ASN A 3 -15.37 -1.03 7.77
CA ASN A 3 -16.20 -0.54 8.88
C ASN A 3 -16.51 0.97 8.80
N ALA A 4 -15.98 1.66 7.79
CA ALA A 4 -16.17 3.09 7.58
C ALA A 4 -16.98 3.36 6.31
N GLU A 5 -18.00 4.20 6.41
CA GLU A 5 -18.75 4.75 5.28
C GLU A 5 -18.20 6.12 4.88
N ARG A 6 -18.44 6.53 3.63
CA ARG A 6 -18.09 7.89 3.19
C ARG A 6 -18.89 8.94 3.98
N PRO A 7 -18.32 10.12 4.29
CA PRO A 7 -16.96 10.53 3.94
C PRO A 7 -15.90 9.86 4.83
N TYR A 8 -14.81 9.39 4.21
CA TYR A 8 -13.73 8.72 4.93
C TYR A 8 -13.00 9.69 5.87
N PRO A 9 -12.67 9.29 7.11
CA PRO A 9 -11.96 10.16 8.04
C PRO A 9 -10.55 10.50 7.50
N PRO A 10 -10.04 11.73 7.73
CA PRO A 10 -8.72 12.17 7.26
C PRO A 10 -7.56 11.25 7.69
N LEU A 11 -7.73 10.52 8.80
CA LEU A 11 -6.77 9.52 9.28
C LEU A 11 -6.48 8.42 8.26
N LEU A 12 -7.38 8.18 7.30
CA LEU A 12 -7.22 7.20 6.22
C LEU A 12 -6.37 7.70 5.05
N ARG A 13 -5.92 8.96 5.04
CA ARG A 13 -4.97 9.50 4.06
C ARG A 13 -3.55 9.46 4.62
N ARG A 14 -3.04 8.25 4.86
CA ARG A 14 -1.72 8.08 5.48
C ARG A 14 -0.60 8.24 4.46
N PRO A 15 0.48 8.98 4.79
CA PRO A 15 1.65 9.05 3.95
C PRO A 15 2.40 7.71 3.94
N ALA A 16 3.16 7.45 2.88
CA ALA A 16 4.08 6.32 2.83
C ALA A 16 5.15 6.45 3.92
N TYR A 17 5.59 5.33 4.48
CA TYR A 17 6.71 5.32 5.42
C TYR A 17 8.04 5.59 4.69
N PRO A 18 9.01 6.24 5.37
CA PRO A 18 10.38 6.27 4.88
C PRO A 18 10.90 4.85 4.68
N ALA A 19 11.52 4.59 3.53
CA ALA A 19 12.02 3.27 3.16
C ALA A 19 13.49 3.36 2.76
N SER A 20 14.29 2.37 3.17
CA SER A 20 15.67 2.21 2.71
C SER A 20 15.71 1.91 1.20
N PRO A 21 16.85 2.12 0.51
CA PRO A 21 16.97 1.80 -0.91
C PRO A 21 16.55 0.38 -1.26
N GLY A 22 17.03 -0.63 -0.53
CA GLY A 22 16.65 -2.03 -0.75
C GLY A 22 15.18 -2.33 -0.46
N ALA A 23 14.56 -1.62 0.49
CA ALA A 23 13.12 -1.75 0.72
C ALA A 23 12.30 -1.14 -0.44
N ARG A 24 12.74 -0.01 -1.00
CA ARG A 24 12.09 0.60 -2.18
C ARG A 24 12.16 -0.33 -3.40
N GLU A 25 13.33 -0.89 -3.67
CA GLU A 25 13.53 -1.85 -4.76
C GLU A 25 12.62 -3.08 -4.59
N ALA A 26 12.56 -3.64 -3.38
CA ALA A 26 11.67 -4.76 -3.10
C ALA A 26 10.19 -4.39 -3.33
N VAL A 27 9.75 -3.20 -2.90
CA VAL A 27 8.38 -2.71 -3.18
C VAL A 27 8.13 -2.65 -4.69
N GLU A 28 9.06 -2.10 -5.47
CA GLU A 28 8.92 -1.98 -6.92
C GLU A 28 8.78 -3.35 -7.60
N ILE A 29 9.59 -4.35 -7.18
CA ILE A 29 9.49 -5.73 -7.68
C ILE A 29 8.09 -6.29 -7.41
N HIS A 30 7.62 -6.24 -6.15
CA HIS A 30 6.30 -6.73 -5.76
C HIS A 30 5.17 -6.01 -6.51
N LEU A 31 5.23 -4.69 -6.66
CA LEU A 31 4.22 -3.92 -7.38
C LEU A 31 4.16 -4.30 -8.86
N ASN A 32 5.31 -4.44 -9.52
CA ASN A 32 5.36 -4.82 -10.94
C ASN A 32 4.77 -6.21 -11.18
N GLU A 33 5.04 -7.17 -10.31
CA GLU A 33 4.43 -8.51 -10.38
C GLU A 33 2.91 -8.46 -10.21
N LEU A 34 2.42 -7.74 -9.20
CA LEU A 34 0.99 -7.62 -8.94
C LEU A 34 0.24 -6.87 -10.05
N ILE A 35 0.87 -5.87 -10.67
CA ILE A 35 0.33 -5.19 -11.85
C ILE A 35 0.27 -6.15 -13.05
N LYS A 36 1.34 -6.92 -13.28
CA LYS A 36 1.40 -7.92 -14.37
C LYS A 36 0.33 -9.00 -14.21
N LEU A 37 0.04 -9.41 -12.98
CA LEU A 37 -1.01 -10.36 -12.64
C LEU A 37 -2.43 -9.76 -12.68
N GLY A 38 -2.56 -8.45 -12.91
CA GLY A 38 -3.85 -7.75 -12.94
C GLY A 38 -4.50 -7.58 -11.56
N LEU A 39 -3.75 -7.77 -10.47
CA LEU A 39 -4.24 -7.61 -9.10
C LEU A 39 -4.19 -6.16 -8.63
N LEU A 40 -3.27 -5.37 -9.16
CA LEU A 40 -3.15 -3.94 -8.89
C LEU A 40 -3.15 -3.12 -10.18
N ARG A 41 -3.59 -1.87 -10.07
CA ARG A 41 -3.55 -0.87 -11.16
C ARG A 41 -2.95 0.43 -10.62
N LYS A 42 -2.19 1.13 -11.46
CA LYS A 42 -1.78 2.51 -11.19
C LYS A 42 -2.99 3.44 -11.26
N VAL A 43 -3.25 4.17 -10.19
CA VAL A 43 -4.26 5.23 -10.13
C VAL A 43 -3.87 6.36 -11.09
N GLY A 44 -4.84 6.90 -11.83
CA GLY A 44 -4.60 7.99 -12.78
C GLY A 44 -4.33 9.33 -12.07
N ASN A 45 -3.61 10.24 -12.72
CA ASN A 45 -3.27 11.55 -12.11
C ASN A 45 -4.51 12.40 -11.72
N ASN A 46 -5.64 12.18 -12.40
CA ASN A 46 -6.90 12.91 -12.15
C ASN A 46 -7.91 12.09 -11.35
N GLU A 47 -7.53 10.91 -10.87
CA GLU A 47 -8.42 10.03 -10.11
C GLU A 47 -8.32 10.40 -8.62
N GLU A 48 -9.45 10.71 -8.00
CA GLU A 48 -9.48 11.07 -6.59
C GLU A 48 -9.16 9.86 -5.71
N VAL A 49 -8.15 9.99 -4.86
CA VAL A 49 -7.79 8.97 -3.86
C VAL A 49 -8.22 9.46 -2.50
N GLU A 50 -9.26 8.85 -1.96
CA GLU A 50 -9.78 9.21 -0.65
C GLU A 50 -9.05 8.51 0.50
N VAL A 51 -8.46 7.34 0.22
CA VAL A 51 -7.82 6.46 1.21
C VAL A 51 -6.46 6.00 0.70
N THR A 52 -5.44 6.13 1.54
CA THR A 52 -4.09 5.59 1.31
C THR A 52 -3.60 4.87 2.56
N ASN A 53 -3.11 3.65 2.39
CA ASN A 53 -2.48 2.88 3.46
C ASN A 53 -1.00 2.69 3.15
N PRO A 54 -0.11 2.89 4.14
CA PRO A 54 1.30 2.66 3.92
C PRO A 54 1.57 1.16 3.81
N VAL A 55 2.63 0.85 3.10
CA VAL A 55 3.09 -0.51 2.87
C VAL A 55 4.48 -0.65 3.48
N ILE A 56 4.75 -1.82 4.06
CA ILE A 56 6.03 -2.18 4.70
C ILE A 56 6.58 -3.42 4.01
N ILE A 57 7.91 -3.49 3.87
CA ILE A 57 8.61 -4.71 3.48
C ILE A 57 9.13 -5.40 4.73
N THR A 58 8.89 -6.71 4.80
CA THR A 58 9.52 -7.59 5.80
C THR A 58 10.36 -8.65 5.10
N TRP A 59 11.46 -9.07 5.73
CA TRP A 59 12.40 -10.03 5.15
C TRP A 59 12.43 -11.31 5.98
N HIS A 60 12.45 -12.45 5.30
CA HIS A 60 12.60 -13.77 5.94
C HIS A 60 13.19 -14.77 4.94
N ASN A 61 14.29 -15.44 5.31
CA ASN A 61 15.03 -16.39 4.47
C ASN A 61 15.29 -15.84 3.05
N ASP A 62 15.91 -14.66 2.99
CA ASP A 62 16.26 -13.94 1.74
C ASP A 62 15.08 -13.60 0.81
N LYS A 63 13.85 -13.76 1.31
CA LYS A 63 12.62 -13.38 0.59
C LYS A 63 11.98 -12.20 1.27
N SER A 64 11.54 -11.24 0.47
CA SER A 64 10.76 -10.10 0.93
C SER A 64 9.26 -10.37 0.84
N ARG A 65 8.49 -9.77 1.74
CA ARG A 65 7.02 -9.75 1.71
C ARG A 65 6.54 -8.32 1.84
N MET A 66 5.58 -7.96 0.99
CA MET A 66 4.89 -6.68 1.03
C MET A 66 3.65 -6.77 1.93
N VAL A 67 3.56 -5.89 2.93
CA VAL A 67 2.48 -5.89 3.93
C VAL A 67 1.81 -4.52 3.95
N GLY A 68 0.50 -4.48 3.70
CA GLY A 68 -0.30 -3.26 3.86
C GLY A 68 -0.67 -3.03 5.32
N ASP A 69 -0.47 -1.81 5.82
CA ASP A 69 -0.90 -1.41 7.15
C ASP A 69 -2.36 -0.91 7.12
N PHE A 70 -3.28 -1.82 7.38
CA PHE A 70 -4.72 -1.55 7.38
C PHE A 70 -5.30 -1.28 8.78
N ARG A 71 -4.47 -1.05 9.79
CA ARG A 71 -4.96 -0.84 11.18
C ARG A 71 -5.95 0.32 11.28
N ALA A 72 -5.69 1.41 10.55
CA ALA A 72 -6.58 2.57 10.52
C ALA A 72 -7.93 2.29 9.85
N LEU A 73 -7.99 1.33 8.91
CA LEU A 73 -9.26 0.91 8.28
C LEU A 73 -10.07 -0.07 9.14
N ASN A 74 -9.41 -0.79 10.05
CA ASN A 74 -10.03 -1.85 10.86
C ASN A 74 -10.52 -1.37 12.24
N THR A 75 -10.44 -0.07 12.51
CA THR A 75 -10.95 0.54 13.75
C THR A 75 -12.41 0.92 13.54
#